data_AF-A0A520ILZ4-F1
#
_entry.id   AF-A0A520ILZ4-F1
#
_cell.length_a   1.000
_cell.length_b   1.000
_cell.length_c   1.000
_cell.angle_alpha   90.00
_cell.angle_beta   90.00
_cell.angle_gamma   90.00
#
_symmetry.space_group_name_H-M   'P 1'
#
loop_
_entity.id
_entity.type
_entity.pdbx_description
1 polymer ?
#
loop_
_entity_poly.entity_id
_entity_poly.type
_entity_poly.pdbx_seq_one_letter_code
_entity_poly.pdbx_strand_id
1 'polypeptide(L)'
;MKQMYNKPFALSFTITLLGLALFQSCKKELDHTTDTANPVVVSYNPTSTVEGVAVNSNLVLTFNEIIKKAEGSIVIASAIDTQRVSMNSDAVSISQDKHILTINPPRDLEADQTYTVTLDQGIVTDLLDNKYMGFPDAT
;
A
#
# COMPACT_ATOMS: atom_id res chain seq x y z
N MET A 1 8.39 58.05 -80.70
CA MET A 1 7.63 58.75 -79.63
C MET A 1 7.42 57.79 -78.47
N LYS A 2 7.68 58.27 -77.24
CA LYS A 2 7.29 57.74 -75.91
C LYS A 2 7.81 56.33 -75.56
N GLN A 3 8.95 56.25 -74.87
CA GLN A 3 9.21 56.40 -73.43
C GLN A 3 9.02 55.08 -72.65
N MET A 4 10.11 54.72 -71.96
CA MET A 4 10.36 53.50 -71.20
C MET A 4 9.52 53.41 -69.92
N TYR A 5 9.18 52.19 -69.50
CA TYR A 5 8.98 51.88 -68.08
C TYR A 5 9.63 50.53 -67.73
N ASN A 6 10.71 50.62 -66.96
CA ASN A 6 11.34 49.54 -66.19
C ASN A 6 10.50 49.24 -64.94
N LYS A 7 10.42 47.97 -64.51
CA LYS A 7 10.83 47.57 -63.15
C LYS A 7 10.88 46.04 -62.98
N PRO A 8 11.73 45.54 -62.06
CA PRO A 8 12.31 44.20 -62.13
C PRO A 8 11.86 43.26 -60.99
N PHE A 9 12.36 42.02 -61.05
CA PHE A 9 12.84 41.22 -59.91
C PHE A 9 11.80 40.64 -58.92
N ALA A 10 11.64 39.31 -58.91
CA ALA A 10 12.19 38.44 -57.84
C ALA A 10 11.57 37.04 -57.90
N LEU A 11 12.46 36.04 -57.84
CA LEU A 11 12.18 34.63 -57.63
C LEU A 11 11.80 34.39 -56.17
N SER A 12 10.74 33.63 -55.87
CA SER A 12 10.62 32.95 -54.57
C SER A 12 9.73 31.71 -54.67
N PHE A 13 10.39 30.56 -54.61
CA PHE A 13 9.79 29.26 -54.34
C PHE A 13 9.49 29.18 -52.84
N THR A 14 8.25 28.92 -52.44
CA THR A 14 7.97 28.37 -51.12
C THR A 14 6.96 27.23 -51.26
N ILE A 15 7.45 26.01 -51.01
CA ILE A 15 6.67 24.79 -50.85
C ILE A 15 6.05 24.88 -49.46
N THR A 16 4.73 25.00 -49.37
CA THR A 16 4.02 24.97 -48.10
C THR A 16 4.12 23.56 -47.53
N LEU A 17 4.90 23.45 -46.45
CA LEU A 17 5.14 22.22 -45.71
C LEU A 17 3.81 21.64 -45.21
N LEU A 18 3.61 20.36 -45.49
CA LEU A 18 2.54 19.50 -45.01
C LEU A 18 2.40 19.63 -43.49
N GLY A 19 1.32 20.25 -43.03
CA GLY A 19 0.95 20.33 -41.63
C GLY A 19 0.52 18.97 -41.12
N LEU A 20 1.49 18.14 -40.72
CA LEU A 20 1.25 16.92 -39.98
C LEU A 20 0.76 17.33 -38.58
N ALA A 21 -0.54 17.18 -38.32
CA ALA A 21 -1.09 17.36 -36.99
C ALA A 21 -0.38 16.38 -36.05
N LEU A 22 0.47 16.92 -35.17
CA LEU A 22 1.00 16.17 -34.05
C LEU A 22 -0.16 15.90 -33.11
N PHE A 23 -0.79 14.72 -33.25
CA PHE A 23 -1.44 14.09 -32.12
C PHE A 23 -0.32 13.80 -31.11
N GLN A 24 -0.02 14.76 -30.25
CA GLN A 24 0.69 14.52 -29.01
C GLN A 24 -0.21 13.55 -28.24
N SER A 25 0.01 12.26 -28.48
CA SER A 25 -0.45 11.18 -27.61
C SER A 25 -0.09 11.64 -26.22
N CYS A 26 -1.11 11.91 -25.40
CA CYS A 26 -0.94 12.04 -23.97
C CYS A 26 -0.49 10.66 -23.50
N LYS A 27 0.81 10.38 -23.63
CA LYS A 27 1.46 9.33 -22.86
C LYS A 27 1.27 9.81 -21.44
N LYS A 28 0.25 9.26 -20.79
CA LYS A 28 0.23 9.16 -19.35
C LYS A 28 1.51 8.41 -19.02
N GLU A 29 2.59 9.14 -18.77
CA GLU A 29 3.80 8.59 -18.18
C GLU A 29 3.32 8.02 -16.85
N LEU A 30 3.15 6.71 -16.86
CA LEU A 30 2.98 5.93 -15.66
C LEU A 30 4.32 6.08 -14.96
N ASP A 31 4.43 7.11 -14.13
CA ASP A 31 5.52 7.24 -13.18
C ASP A 31 5.41 6.04 -12.25
N HIS A 32 6.10 4.98 -12.62
CA HIS A 32 6.27 3.80 -11.81
C HIS A 32 7.33 4.18 -10.78
N THR A 33 6.96 5.05 -9.84
CA THR A 33 7.71 5.20 -8.60
C THR A 33 7.73 3.81 -7.99
N THR A 34 8.89 3.15 -8.05
CA THR A 34 9.08 1.88 -7.36
C THR A 34 9.02 2.20 -5.88
N ASP A 35 7.85 2.02 -5.29
CA ASP A 35 7.72 2.03 -3.84
C ASP A 35 8.51 0.84 -3.30
N THR A 36 9.43 1.12 -2.40
CA THR A 36 10.24 0.12 -1.71
C THR A 36 10.03 0.20 -0.20
N ALA A 37 9.15 1.09 0.27
CA ALA A 37 8.79 1.16 1.66
C ALA A 37 8.01 -0.10 2.03
N ASN A 38 8.29 -0.64 3.21
CA ASN A 38 7.51 -1.72 3.75
C ASN A 38 6.32 -1.14 4.55
N PRO A 39 5.18 -1.83 4.59
CA PRO A 39 4.10 -1.47 5.49
C PRO A 39 4.57 -1.53 6.93
N VAL A 40 4.25 -0.48 7.71
CA VAL A 40 4.60 -0.34 9.12
C VAL A 40 3.33 -0.13 9.94
N VAL A 41 3.24 -0.83 11.07
CA VAL A 41 2.16 -0.62 12.02
C VAL A 41 2.40 0.68 12.79
N VAL A 42 1.45 1.60 12.75
CA VAL A 42 1.49 2.89 13.45
C VAL A 42 0.74 2.88 14.77
N SER A 43 -0.19 1.95 14.97
CA SER A 43 -0.88 1.75 16.25
C SER A 43 -1.41 0.34 16.43
N TYR A 44 -1.48 -0.07 17.70
CA TYR A 44 -2.05 -1.33 18.15
C TYR A 44 -3.20 -1.04 19.12
N ASN A 45 -4.28 -1.81 19.01
CA ASN A 45 -5.34 -1.86 19.99
C ASN A 45 -5.74 -3.34 20.22
N PRO A 46 -5.62 -3.88 21.44
CA PRO A 46 -5.07 -3.26 22.64
C PRO A 46 -3.62 -2.79 22.46
N THR A 47 -3.23 -1.71 23.14
CA THR A 47 -1.83 -1.25 23.13
C THR A 47 -0.94 -2.25 23.86
N SER A 48 0.37 -2.23 23.61
CA SER A 48 1.30 -3.04 24.41
C SER A 48 1.17 -2.70 25.91
N THR A 49 1.34 -3.71 26.77
CA THR A 49 1.37 -3.57 28.24
C THR A 49 0.08 -3.06 28.90
N VAL A 50 -1.05 -3.05 28.20
CA VAL A 50 -2.34 -2.65 28.77
C VAL A 50 -2.98 -3.78 29.58
N GLU A 51 -3.62 -3.42 30.69
CA GLU A 51 -4.38 -4.32 31.56
C GLU A 51 -5.90 -4.16 31.36
N GLY A 52 -6.69 -5.10 31.88
CA GLY A 52 -8.15 -4.99 31.86
C GLY A 52 -8.79 -5.14 30.49
N VAL A 53 -8.10 -5.79 29.55
CA VAL A 53 -8.63 -6.13 28.22
C VAL A 53 -9.69 -7.22 28.36
N ALA A 54 -10.86 -7.04 27.75
CA ALA A 54 -11.89 -8.07 27.75
C ALA A 54 -11.42 -9.30 26.95
N VAL A 55 -11.71 -10.50 27.46
CA VAL A 55 -11.26 -11.78 26.86
C VAL A 55 -11.73 -12.02 25.42
N ASN A 56 -12.81 -11.35 25.01
CA ASN A 56 -13.39 -11.43 23.66
C ASN A 56 -13.00 -10.23 22.78
N SER A 57 -11.96 -9.47 23.16
CA SER A 57 -11.53 -8.30 22.40
C SER A 57 -10.87 -8.70 21.08
N ASN A 58 -11.17 -7.94 20.03
CA ASN A 58 -10.40 -7.98 18.79
C ASN A 58 -9.00 -7.38 19.00
N LEU A 59 -8.03 -7.88 18.26
CA LEU A 59 -6.72 -7.27 18.08
C LEU A 59 -6.73 -6.47 16.77
N VAL A 60 -6.34 -5.21 16.82
CA VAL A 60 -6.43 -4.25 15.72
C VAL A 60 -5.08 -3.60 15.51
N LEU A 61 -4.56 -3.71 14.29
CA LEU A 61 -3.31 -3.09 13.85
C LEU A 61 -3.63 -2.08 12.75
N THR A 62 -3.19 -0.84 12.91
CA THR A 62 -3.31 0.21 11.88
C THR A 62 -1.97 0.41 11.20
N PHE A 63 -1.96 0.39 9.87
CA PHE A 63 -0.77 0.56 9.04
C PHE A 63 -0.69 1.99 8.49
N ASN A 64 0.53 2.44 8.19
CA ASN A 64 0.80 3.73 7.54
C ASN A 64 0.46 3.76 6.04
N GLU A 65 0.10 2.61 5.47
CA GLU A 65 -0.20 2.45 4.05
C GLU A 65 -1.23 1.34 3.81
N ILE A 66 -1.66 1.21 2.55
CA ILE A 66 -2.60 0.20 2.10
C ILE A 66 -1.95 -1.18 2.15
N ILE A 67 -2.59 -2.11 2.86
CA ILE A 67 -2.15 -3.50 2.95
C ILE A 67 -3.05 -4.49 2.19
N LYS A 68 -2.47 -5.64 1.86
CA LYS A 68 -3.12 -6.86 1.38
C LYS A 68 -2.76 -8.02 2.32
N LYS A 69 -3.66 -8.98 2.46
CA LYS A 69 -3.35 -10.25 3.12
C LYS A 69 -2.29 -11.01 2.32
N ALA A 70 -1.35 -11.62 3.02
CA ALA A 70 -0.49 -12.66 2.50
C ALA A 70 -0.67 -13.96 3.30
N GLU A 71 0.01 -15.02 2.89
CA GLU A 71 0.05 -16.26 3.65
C GLU A 71 0.81 -16.08 4.97
N GLY A 72 0.36 -16.76 6.01
CA GLY A 72 0.98 -16.71 7.32
C GLY A 72 -0.01 -16.98 8.46
N SER A 73 0.54 -17.01 9.66
CA SER A 73 -0.17 -17.27 10.90
C SER A 73 0.08 -16.15 11.92
N ILE A 74 -0.96 -15.81 12.66
CA ILE A 74 -0.85 -15.06 13.91
C ILE A 74 -0.87 -16.06 15.07
N VAL A 75 0.07 -15.93 16.00
CA VAL A 75 0.09 -16.69 17.25
C VAL A 75 -0.27 -15.76 18.41
N ILE A 76 -1.30 -16.12 19.16
CA ILE A 76 -1.73 -15.42 20.38
C ILE A 76 -1.46 -16.39 21.53
N ALA A 77 -0.51 -16.08 22.41
CA ALA A 77 -0.03 -17.04 23.40
C ALA A 77 0.14 -16.41 24.79
N SER A 78 -0.29 -17.13 25.81
CA SER A 78 0.02 -16.90 27.23
C SER A 78 0.72 -18.14 27.81
N ALA A 79 0.92 -18.18 29.13
CA ALA A 79 1.49 -19.35 29.80
C ALA A 79 0.59 -20.61 29.74
N ILE A 80 -0.72 -20.44 29.55
CA ILE A 80 -1.70 -21.55 29.63
C ILE A 80 -2.58 -21.70 28.38
N ASP A 81 -2.61 -20.69 27.51
CA ASP A 81 -3.41 -20.68 26.30
C ASP A 81 -2.54 -20.33 25.09
N THR A 82 -2.82 -20.97 23.96
CA THR A 82 -2.19 -20.67 22.68
C THR A 82 -3.19 -20.88 21.57
N GLN A 83 -3.46 -19.80 20.84
CA GLN A 83 -4.29 -19.82 19.65
C GLN A 83 -3.43 -19.48 18.42
N ARG A 84 -3.71 -20.18 17.31
CA ARG A 84 -3.11 -19.90 16.01
C ARG A 84 -4.20 -19.52 15.03
N VAL A 85 -4.04 -18.39 14.36
CA VAL A 85 -5.02 -17.83 13.44
C VAL A 85 -4.37 -17.70 12.07
N SER A 86 -4.90 -18.41 11.08
CA SER A 86 -4.47 -18.24 9.69
C SER A 86 -4.97 -16.90 9.16
N MET A 87 -4.14 -16.19 8.39
CA MET A 87 -4.55 -14.97 7.70
C MET A 87 -5.76 -15.14 6.78
N ASN A 88 -5.93 -16.34 6.24
CA ASN A 88 -7.02 -16.66 5.31
C ASN A 88 -8.32 -17.07 6.02
N SER A 89 -8.33 -17.11 7.36
CA SER A 89 -9.54 -17.41 8.13
C SER A 89 -10.50 -16.22 8.22
N ASP A 90 -11.76 -16.51 8.53
CA ASP A 90 -12.81 -15.51 8.78
C ASP A 90 -12.57 -14.69 10.07
N ALA A 91 -11.67 -15.16 10.94
CA ALA A 91 -11.20 -14.43 12.11
C ALA A 91 -10.36 -13.19 11.75
N VAL A 92 -9.91 -13.06 10.50
CA VAL A 92 -9.05 -11.95 10.08
C VAL A 92 -9.74 -11.12 9.00
N SER A 93 -9.78 -9.81 9.17
CA SER A 93 -10.32 -8.89 8.16
C SER A 93 -9.41 -7.69 7.96
N ILE A 94 -9.48 -7.10 6.76
CA ILE A 94 -8.86 -5.82 6.43
C ILE A 94 -10.01 -4.83 6.17
N SER A 95 -9.90 -3.62 6.71
CA SER A 95 -10.88 -2.54 6.51
C SER A 95 -11.04 -2.16 5.04
N GLN A 96 -12.13 -1.45 4.71
CA GLN A 96 -12.42 -1.03 3.34
C GLN A 96 -11.36 -0.06 2.77
N ASP A 97 -10.81 0.82 3.61
CA ASP A 97 -9.69 1.71 3.26
C ASP A 97 -8.33 1.00 3.25
N LYS A 98 -8.30 -0.28 3.63
CA LYS A 98 -7.16 -1.18 3.62
C LYS A 98 -5.98 -0.79 4.53
N HIS A 99 -6.21 0.02 5.56
CA HIS A 99 -5.17 0.39 6.52
C HIS A 99 -5.28 -0.38 7.85
N ILE A 100 -6.39 -1.06 8.11
CA ILE A 100 -6.65 -1.68 9.42
C ILE A 100 -6.77 -3.19 9.26
N LEU A 101 -5.88 -3.93 9.91
CA LEU A 101 -5.96 -5.38 10.11
C LEU A 101 -6.67 -5.65 11.43
N THR A 102 -7.78 -6.40 11.38
CA THR A 102 -8.51 -6.84 12.58
C THR A 102 -8.43 -8.36 12.69
N ILE A 103 -8.08 -8.84 13.89
CA ILE A 103 -7.98 -10.25 14.24
C ILE A 103 -8.94 -10.49 15.40
N ASN A 104 -9.97 -11.29 15.18
CA ASN A 104 -10.88 -11.77 16.20
C ASN A 104 -10.44 -13.18 16.63
N PRO A 105 -9.92 -13.38 17.86
CA PRO A 105 -9.55 -14.71 18.33
C PRO A 105 -10.69 -15.74 18.12
N PRO A 106 -10.42 -16.93 17.56
CA PRO A 106 -11.45 -17.94 17.29
C PRO A 106 -12.20 -18.43 18.53
N ARG A 107 -11.58 -18.27 19.71
CA ARG A 107 -12.19 -18.51 21.02
C ARG A 107 -11.79 -17.35 21.93
N ASP A 108 -12.68 -17.00 22.86
CA ASP A 108 -12.36 -16.07 23.94
C ASP A 108 -11.05 -16.49 24.63
N LEU A 109 -10.25 -15.51 24.99
CA LEU A 109 -9.00 -15.70 25.72
C LEU A 109 -9.27 -16.09 27.18
N GLU A 110 -8.28 -16.69 27.84
CA GLU A 110 -8.35 -16.96 29.27
C GLU A 110 -8.14 -15.66 30.06
N ALA A 111 -8.97 -15.46 31.09
CA ALA A 111 -8.86 -14.29 31.97
C ALA A 111 -7.58 -14.33 32.82
N ASP A 112 -7.15 -13.16 33.32
CA ASP A 112 -5.97 -12.98 34.18
C ASP A 112 -4.64 -13.46 33.57
N GLN A 113 -4.53 -13.45 32.24
CA GLN A 113 -3.34 -13.83 31.49
C GLN A 113 -2.66 -12.67 30.78
N THR A 114 -1.33 -12.72 30.72
CA THR A 114 -0.53 -11.89 29.81
C THR A 114 -0.37 -12.61 28.48
N TYR A 115 -0.81 -11.98 27.40
CA TYR A 115 -0.69 -12.50 26.04
C TYR A 115 0.39 -11.79 25.24
N THR A 116 1.14 -12.58 24.48
CA THR A 116 2.01 -12.14 23.40
C THR A 116 1.32 -12.44 22.06
N VAL A 117 1.37 -11.47 21.15
CA VAL A 117 0.84 -11.60 19.79
C VAL A 117 2.01 -11.56 18.82
N THR A 118 2.23 -12.66 18.12
CA THR A 118 3.30 -12.79 17.12
C THR A 118 2.69 -12.93 15.74
N LEU A 119 3.14 -12.09 14.81
CA LEU A 119 2.76 -12.14 13.41
C LEU A 119 3.95 -12.68 12.61
N ASP A 120 3.70 -13.62 11.70
CA ASP A 120 4.72 -14.05 10.75
C ASP A 120 5.24 -12.87 9.92
N GLN A 121 6.52 -12.91 9.56
CA GLN A 121 7.10 -11.92 8.67
C GLN A 121 6.48 -12.02 7.27
N GLY A 122 6.07 -10.89 6.69
CA GLY A 122 5.42 -10.82 5.39
C GLY A 122 3.97 -11.29 5.37
N ILE A 123 3.35 -11.44 6.54
CA ILE A 123 1.93 -11.81 6.69
C ILE A 123 0.96 -10.82 6.04
N VAL A 124 1.41 -9.58 5.86
CA VAL A 124 0.78 -8.57 5.01
C VAL A 124 1.81 -7.96 4.07
N THR A 125 1.33 -7.51 2.91
CA THR A 125 2.13 -6.75 1.93
C THR A 125 1.44 -5.46 1.53
N ASP A 126 2.18 -4.52 0.96
CA ASP A 126 1.59 -3.36 0.28
C ASP A 126 1.07 -3.72 -1.13
N LEU A 127 0.66 -2.72 -1.92
CA LEU A 127 0.18 -2.96 -3.28
C LEU A 127 1.26 -3.42 -4.26
N LEU A 128 2.54 -3.14 -3.99
CA LEU A 128 3.71 -3.53 -4.80
C LEU A 128 4.46 -4.76 -4.27
N ASP A 129 3.88 -5.45 -3.29
CA ASP A 129 4.38 -6.67 -2.65
C ASP A 129 5.61 -6.48 -1.73
N ASN A 130 5.85 -5.25 -1.24
CA ASN A 130 6.74 -5.01 -0.10
C ASN A 130 6.12 -5.61 1.16
N LYS A 131 6.94 -6.25 1.99
CA LYS A 131 6.47 -7.12 3.09
C LYS A 131 6.49 -6.38 4.41
N TYR A 132 5.47 -6.60 5.26
CA TYR A 132 5.60 -6.23 6.66
C TYR A 132 6.72 -7.04 7.32
N MET A 133 7.72 -6.35 7.85
CA MET A 133 8.93 -6.99 8.38
C MET A 133 8.87 -7.24 9.90
N GLY A 134 7.74 -6.95 10.54
CA GLY A 134 7.68 -6.88 11.99
C GLY A 134 7.98 -5.46 12.49
N PHE A 135 8.21 -5.34 13.79
CA PHE A 135 8.79 -4.11 14.34
C PHE A 135 10.20 -3.95 13.76
N PRO A 136 10.62 -2.76 13.30
CA PRO A 136 12.04 -2.54 13.06
C PRO A 136 12.77 -2.84 14.38
N ASP A 137 13.74 -3.76 14.34
CA ASP A 137 14.59 -4.00 15.50
C ASP A 137 15.07 -2.64 16.01
N ALA A 138 14.74 -2.32 17.25
CA ALA A 138 15.28 -1.13 17.91
C ALA A 138 16.80 -1.34 17.95
N THR A 139 17.49 -0.71 16.99
CA THR A 139 18.95 -0.68 16.93
C THR A 139 19.48 0.36 17.89
#